data_AF-A0A442F874-F1
#
_entry.id   AF-A0A442F874-F1
#
_cell.length_a   1.000
_cell.length_b   1.000
_cell.length_c   1.000
_cell.angle_alpha   90.00
_cell.angle_beta   90.00
_cell.angle_gamma   90.00
#
_symmetry.space_group_name_H-M   'P 1'
#
loop_
_entity.id
_entity.type
_entity.pdbx_description
1 polymer ?
#
loop_
_entity_poly.entity_id
_entity_poly.type
_entity_poly.pdbx_seq_one_letter_code
_entity_poly.pdbx_strand_id
1 'polypeptide(L)'
;NHDRAHTGAPILTDSLSWFDCTVHNRVEAGDHIILIGQVQAFGTSPSAPLGFCRGRYASVKDPLPAGWLASQDMIIGYLVEAGNRILLRSDGKGGFVLPTGRRRKADSRLLLDGGEALSLVPENTFLYSVFDVADRDPGYLIYRAELSRDGTQATLPDSHAFFPVDALPYDQIATHELRAMLRRYARERQDKRFGIYMDSGDGGRVAMIDGQSQSWTQAASQ
;
A
#
# COMPACT_ATOMS: atom_id res chain seq x y z
N ASN A 1 30.56 -16.57 -1.12
CA ASN A 1 31.31 -15.39 -1.58
C ASN A 1 30.70 -14.14 -0.95
N HIS A 2 31.50 -13.11 -0.70
CA HIS A 2 30.99 -11.83 -0.22
C HIS A 2 31.55 -10.70 -1.09
N ASP A 3 30.77 -9.64 -1.22
CA ASP A 3 31.15 -8.40 -1.88
C ASP A 3 31.21 -7.25 -0.87
N ARG A 4 31.53 -6.04 -1.32
CA ARG A 4 31.49 -4.80 -0.52
C ARG A 4 30.90 -3.67 -1.35
N ALA A 5 30.14 -2.79 -0.71
CA ALA A 5 29.64 -1.57 -1.33
C ALA A 5 30.25 -0.32 -0.67
N HIS A 6 29.43 0.58 -0.13
CA HIS A 6 29.82 1.90 0.32
C HIS A 6 30.62 1.88 1.63
N THR A 7 30.14 1.19 2.66
CA THR A 7 30.78 1.23 4.00
C THR A 7 31.94 0.24 4.15
N GLY A 8 32.09 -0.66 3.17
CA GLY A 8 33.02 -1.78 3.24
C GLY A 8 32.51 -2.96 4.07
N ALA A 9 31.27 -2.92 4.59
CA ALA A 9 30.61 -4.06 5.21
C ALA A 9 30.46 -5.24 4.23
N PRO A 10 30.55 -6.50 4.70
CA PRO A 10 30.45 -7.67 3.84
C PRO A 10 29.01 -7.87 3.36
N ILE A 11 28.84 -7.99 2.05
CA ILE A 11 27.56 -8.25 1.38
C ILE A 11 27.49 -9.72 0.99
N LEU A 12 26.41 -10.40 1.39
CA LEU A 12 26.15 -11.77 0.96
C LEU A 12 25.55 -11.75 -0.45
N THR A 13 26.31 -12.23 -1.44
CA THR A 13 25.96 -12.14 -2.87
C THR A 13 24.73 -12.97 -3.26
N ASP A 14 24.45 -14.03 -2.50
CA ASP A 14 23.34 -14.96 -2.78
C ASP A 14 22.07 -14.65 -1.95
N SER A 15 21.97 -13.42 -1.44
CA SER A 15 20.81 -12.95 -0.67
C SER A 15 19.68 -12.44 -1.59
N LEU A 16 18.43 -12.52 -1.12
CA LEU A 16 17.28 -11.87 -1.79
C LEU A 16 17.48 -10.35 -1.86
N SER A 17 17.95 -9.74 -0.78
CA SER A 17 18.22 -8.31 -0.71
C SER A 17 19.27 -8.02 0.36
N TRP A 18 20.00 -6.93 0.19
CA TRP A 18 20.97 -6.45 1.15
C TRP A 18 20.90 -4.92 1.27
N PHE A 19 21.27 -4.42 2.45
CA PHE A 19 21.38 -3.01 2.76
C PHE A 19 22.73 -2.77 3.41
N ASP A 20 23.47 -1.82 2.85
CA ASP A 20 24.72 -1.32 3.39
C ASP A 20 24.45 0.00 4.09
N CYS A 21 24.62 0.04 5.42
CA CYS A 21 24.14 1.12 6.27
C CYS A 21 25.24 1.68 7.17
N THR A 22 25.19 2.98 7.44
CA THR A 22 25.86 3.58 8.60
C THR A 22 24.92 3.59 9.80
N VAL A 23 25.46 3.44 11.02
CA VAL A 23 24.63 3.50 12.24
C VAL A 23 24.20 4.94 12.46
N HIS A 24 22.90 5.18 12.38
CA HIS A 24 22.29 6.48 12.62
C HIS A 24 21.94 6.67 14.10
N ASN A 25 21.36 5.66 14.74
CA ASN A 25 20.98 5.74 16.15
C ASN A 25 21.02 4.37 16.86
N ARG A 26 21.10 4.40 18.19
CA ARG A 26 20.99 3.25 19.08
C ARG A 26 19.98 3.56 20.18
N VAL A 27 18.95 2.74 20.32
CA VAL A 27 17.88 2.93 21.30
C VAL A 27 17.87 1.75 22.27
N GLU A 28 18.02 2.04 23.56
CA GLU A 28 17.92 1.03 24.63
C GLU A 28 16.48 0.51 24.74
N ALA A 29 16.32 -0.81 24.77
CA ALA A 29 15.02 -1.50 24.80
C ALA A 29 15.08 -2.71 25.76
N GLY A 30 15.27 -2.43 27.05
CA GLY A 30 15.37 -3.44 28.09
C GLY A 30 16.67 -4.24 27.99
N ASP A 31 16.58 -5.52 27.65
CA ASP A 31 17.72 -6.42 27.46
C ASP A 31 18.26 -6.42 26.01
N HIS A 32 17.72 -5.53 25.15
CA HIS A 32 18.12 -5.38 23.75
C HIS A 32 18.45 -3.92 23.41
N ILE A 33 19.21 -3.74 22.31
CA ILE A 33 19.42 -2.43 21.68
C ILE A 33 18.84 -2.47 20.28
N ILE A 34 17.99 -1.49 19.97
CA ILE A 34 17.49 -1.26 18.61
C ILE A 34 18.51 -0.41 17.86
N LEU A 35 19.01 -0.93 16.74
CA LEU A 35 19.90 -0.21 15.83
C LEU A 35 19.09 0.40 14.70
N ILE A 36 19.23 1.71 14.49
CA ILE A 36 18.64 2.41 13.33
C ILE A 36 19.79 2.72 12.37
N GLY A 37 19.72 2.18 11.16
CA GLY A 37 20.73 2.37 10.12
C GLY A 37 20.25 3.31 9.02
N GLN A 38 21.12 4.21 8.57
CA GLN A 38 20.90 5.00 7.36
C GLN A 38 21.49 4.24 6.16
N VAL A 39 20.64 3.90 5.19
CA VAL A 39 21.03 3.15 3.99
C VAL A 39 21.93 4.02 3.11
N GLN A 40 23.14 3.52 2.82
CA GLN A 40 24.12 4.13 1.92
C GLN A 40 24.15 3.45 0.55
N ALA A 41 23.90 2.14 0.52
CA ALA A 41 23.70 1.38 -0.70
C ALA A 41 22.75 0.20 -0.43
N PHE A 42 22.12 -0.32 -1.48
CA PHE A 42 21.27 -1.51 -1.38
C PHE A 42 21.30 -2.29 -2.70
N GLY A 43 20.87 -3.54 -2.64
CA GLY A 43 20.69 -4.37 -3.83
C GLY A 43 19.63 -5.44 -3.61
N THR A 44 19.10 -5.93 -4.72
CA THR A 44 18.05 -6.94 -4.75
C THR A 44 18.39 -8.00 -5.80
N SER A 45 18.01 -9.25 -5.54
CA SER A 45 18.08 -10.35 -6.50
C SER A 45 16.70 -10.97 -6.68
N PRO A 46 16.44 -11.74 -7.75
CA PRO A 46 15.18 -12.46 -7.93
C PRO A 46 15.05 -13.71 -7.03
N SER A 47 15.93 -13.90 -6.05
CA SER A 47 15.93 -15.07 -5.15
C SER A 47 14.69 -15.10 -4.26
N ALA A 48 14.21 -16.31 -3.95
CA ALA A 48 13.14 -16.50 -2.98
C ALA A 48 13.54 -16.06 -1.55
N PRO A 49 12.64 -15.46 -0.75
CA PRO A 49 12.92 -15.18 0.66
C PRO A 49 13.04 -16.46 1.51
N LEU A 50 13.82 -16.37 2.57
CA LEU A 50 13.86 -17.36 3.65
C LEU A 50 13.03 -16.84 4.83
N GLY A 51 11.90 -17.50 5.10
CA GLY A 51 11.06 -17.19 6.25
C GLY A 51 11.51 -17.92 7.51
N PHE A 52 11.25 -17.34 8.68
CA PHE A 52 11.43 -18.00 9.97
C PHE A 52 10.17 -17.86 10.82
N CYS A 53 9.62 -18.98 11.29
CA CYS A 53 8.42 -19.00 12.11
C CYS A 53 8.47 -20.17 13.10
N ARG A 54 8.19 -19.91 14.38
CA ARG A 54 8.11 -20.90 15.47
C ARG A 54 9.31 -21.87 15.50
N GLY A 55 10.53 -21.34 15.35
CA GLY A 55 11.76 -22.13 15.42
C GLY A 55 12.12 -22.90 14.14
N ARG A 56 11.43 -22.67 13.02
CA ARG A 56 11.66 -23.38 11.76
C ARG A 56 11.85 -22.40 10.60
N TYR A 57 12.75 -22.77 9.68
CA TYR A 57 12.94 -22.08 8.41
C TYR A 57 11.93 -22.56 7.37
N ALA A 58 11.43 -21.63 6.56
CA ALA A 58 10.51 -21.91 5.45
C ALA A 58 11.06 -21.30 4.16
N SER A 59 11.19 -22.14 3.11
CA SER A 59 11.50 -21.66 1.76
C SER A 59 10.21 -21.18 1.11
N VAL A 60 10.22 -19.94 0.62
CA VAL A 60 9.07 -19.31 -0.03
C VAL A 60 9.23 -19.48 -1.55
N LYS A 61 8.77 -20.62 -2.11
CA LYS A 61 9.04 -21.02 -3.51
C LYS A 61 8.33 -20.19 -4.61
N ASP A 62 7.51 -19.25 -4.19
CA ASP A 62 6.95 -18.11 -4.90
C ASP A 62 6.68 -17.12 -3.77
N PRO A 63 7.01 -15.81 -3.84
CA PRO A 63 6.75 -14.87 -2.74
C PRO A 63 5.28 -14.82 -2.33
N LEU A 64 4.41 -15.46 -3.12
CA LEU A 64 3.07 -15.89 -2.76
C LEU A 64 3.00 -17.42 -2.88
N PRO A 65 2.91 -18.17 -1.77
CA PRO A 65 2.87 -19.64 -1.78
C PRO A 65 1.83 -20.22 -2.75
N ALA A 66 2.12 -21.35 -3.40
CA ALA A 66 1.07 -22.18 -3.99
C ALA A 66 0.16 -22.71 -2.86
N GLY A 67 -0.99 -22.07 -2.67
CA GLY A 67 -1.89 -22.28 -1.52
C GLY A 67 -2.14 -21.01 -0.68
N TRP A 68 -1.32 -19.96 -0.82
CA TRP A 68 -1.90 -18.61 -0.82
C TRP A 68 -2.75 -18.61 -2.08
N LEU A 69 -4.05 -18.81 -1.91
CA LEU A 69 -4.98 -18.81 -3.03
C LEU A 69 -4.57 -17.67 -3.95
N ALA A 70 -4.40 -17.98 -5.24
CA ALA A 70 -4.64 -16.98 -6.26
C ALA A 70 -5.84 -16.19 -5.74
N SER A 71 -5.64 -14.90 -5.51
CA SER A 71 -6.64 -13.99 -4.98
C SER A 71 -7.77 -13.86 -6.00
N GLN A 72 -8.46 -14.96 -6.29
CA GLN A 72 -9.68 -14.97 -7.06
C GLN A 72 -10.76 -14.20 -6.30
N ASP A 73 -10.61 -14.12 -4.97
CA ASP A 73 -11.49 -13.40 -4.05
C ASP A 73 -10.77 -12.24 -3.33
N MET A 74 -9.80 -11.54 -3.93
CA MET A 74 -9.45 -10.20 -3.40
C MET A 74 -9.90 -9.10 -4.35
N ILE A 75 -10.65 -8.16 -3.80
CA ILE A 75 -11.07 -6.95 -4.50
C ILE A 75 -9.94 -5.92 -4.41
N ILE A 76 -9.45 -5.48 -5.57
CA ILE A 76 -8.45 -4.41 -5.65
C ILE A 76 -9.20 -3.08 -5.70
N GLY A 77 -9.24 -2.37 -4.58
CA GLY A 77 -9.90 -1.07 -4.47
C GLY A 77 -8.92 0.09 -4.61
N TYR A 78 -9.39 1.22 -5.13
CA TYR A 78 -8.60 2.44 -5.30
C TYR A 78 -9.22 3.60 -4.52
N LEU A 79 -8.48 4.15 -3.57
CA LEU A 79 -8.75 5.43 -2.95
C LEU A 79 -8.19 6.53 -3.88
N VAL A 80 -9.00 6.92 -4.85
CA VAL A 80 -8.63 7.92 -5.87
C VAL A 80 -8.90 9.32 -5.34
N GLU A 81 -7.84 10.13 -5.22
CA GLU A 81 -7.88 11.49 -4.71
C GLU A 81 -7.95 12.52 -5.83
N ALA A 82 -8.84 13.50 -5.69
CA ALA A 82 -8.86 14.72 -6.47
C ALA A 82 -8.90 15.92 -5.51
N GLY A 83 -7.72 16.42 -5.12
CA GLY A 83 -7.61 17.44 -4.07
C GLY A 83 -8.11 16.91 -2.72
N ASN A 84 -9.10 17.55 -2.10
CA ASN A 84 -9.71 17.08 -0.85
C ASN A 84 -10.95 16.19 -1.04
N ARG A 85 -11.08 15.58 -2.22
CA ARG A 85 -12.21 14.69 -2.53
C ARG A 85 -11.70 13.30 -2.86
N ILE A 86 -12.51 12.30 -2.55
CA ILE A 86 -12.27 10.92 -2.94
C ILE A 86 -13.39 10.42 -3.84
N LEU A 87 -13.03 9.59 -4.81
CA LEU A 87 -13.98 8.94 -5.70
C LEU A 87 -14.61 7.74 -5.01
N LEU A 88 -15.94 7.70 -4.99
CA LEU A 88 -16.71 6.52 -4.62
C LEU A 88 -17.58 6.08 -5.81
N ARG A 89 -17.91 4.79 -5.82
CA ARG A 89 -18.83 4.17 -6.77
C ARG A 89 -20.05 3.63 -6.03
N SER A 90 -21.24 3.83 -6.58
CA SER A 90 -22.46 3.17 -6.13
C SER A 90 -22.34 1.66 -6.27
N ASP A 91 -22.77 0.91 -5.27
CA ASP A 91 -22.83 -0.56 -5.30
C ASP A 91 -24.09 -1.10 -6.00
N GLY A 92 -24.98 -0.22 -6.48
CA GLY A 92 -26.26 -0.56 -7.08
C GLY A 92 -27.35 -0.99 -6.10
N LYS A 93 -27.06 -1.01 -4.79
CA LYS A 93 -27.97 -1.40 -3.69
C LYS A 93 -28.28 -0.23 -2.75
N GLY A 94 -27.88 0.99 -3.12
CA GLY A 94 -28.04 2.20 -2.31
C GLY A 94 -26.86 2.50 -1.39
N GLY A 95 -25.76 1.74 -1.51
CA GLY A 95 -24.51 1.97 -0.81
C GLY A 95 -23.39 2.46 -1.73
N PHE A 96 -22.25 2.78 -1.12
CA PHE A 96 -21.04 3.22 -1.78
C PHE A 96 -19.85 2.32 -1.43
N VAL A 97 -19.01 2.08 -2.43
CA VAL A 97 -17.75 1.35 -2.36
C VAL A 97 -16.64 2.12 -3.08
N LEU A 98 -15.39 1.68 -2.94
CA LEU A 98 -14.30 2.22 -3.73
C LEU A 98 -14.38 1.72 -5.19
N PRO A 99 -13.91 2.52 -6.17
CA PRO A 99 -13.68 2.01 -7.52
C PRO A 99 -12.67 0.86 -7.48
N THR A 100 -12.89 -0.13 -8.34
CA THR A 100 -12.08 -1.35 -8.36
C THR A 100 -11.27 -1.44 -9.64
N GLY A 101 -10.05 -1.99 -9.56
CA GLY A 101 -9.21 -2.20 -10.73
C GLY A 101 -8.98 -3.69 -11.02
N ARG A 102 -8.76 -4.00 -12.31
CA ARG A 102 -8.45 -5.38 -12.75
C ARG A 102 -7.00 -5.80 -12.44
N ARG A 103 -6.11 -4.84 -12.23
CA ARG A 103 -4.68 -5.06 -11.93
C ARG A 103 -4.37 -4.56 -10.52
N ARG A 104 -3.45 -5.25 -9.84
CA ARG A 104 -3.04 -4.95 -8.47
C ARG A 104 -2.58 -3.50 -8.35
N LYS A 105 -1.70 -3.04 -9.24
CA LYS A 105 -1.34 -1.63 -9.36
C LYS A 105 -1.74 -1.12 -10.75
N ALA A 106 -2.43 0.00 -10.80
CA ALA A 106 -2.62 0.77 -12.02
C ALA A 106 -1.34 1.53 -12.29
N ASP A 107 -0.74 1.34 -13.47
CA ASP A 107 0.51 2.03 -13.84
C ASP A 107 0.24 3.54 -13.91
N SER A 108 -0.54 3.96 -14.91
CA SER A 108 -0.96 5.35 -15.12
C SER A 108 -2.45 5.49 -15.40
N ARG A 109 -3.16 4.38 -15.63
CA ARG A 109 -4.59 4.39 -15.97
C ARG A 109 -5.34 3.34 -15.17
N LEU A 110 -6.38 3.78 -14.48
CA LEU A 110 -7.36 2.92 -13.83
C LEU A 110 -8.57 2.77 -14.76
N LEU A 111 -8.83 1.55 -15.23
CA LEU A 111 -10.03 1.22 -15.98
C LEU A 111 -11.20 1.02 -15.01
N LEU A 112 -12.25 1.81 -15.18
CA LEU A 112 -13.51 1.68 -14.45
C LEU A 112 -14.42 0.65 -15.13
N ASP A 113 -15.42 0.16 -14.40
CA ASP A 113 -16.34 -0.88 -14.90
C ASP A 113 -17.19 -0.43 -16.10
N GLY A 114 -17.32 0.89 -16.32
CA GLY A 114 -18.00 1.49 -17.49
C GLY A 114 -17.14 1.58 -18.76
N GLY A 115 -15.85 1.23 -18.69
CA GLY A 115 -14.90 1.31 -19.81
C GLY A 115 -14.13 2.63 -19.88
N GLU A 116 -14.49 3.62 -19.07
CA GLU A 116 -13.72 4.85 -18.90
C GLU A 116 -12.42 4.59 -18.16
N ALA A 117 -11.41 5.40 -18.45
CA ALA A 117 -10.10 5.29 -17.86
C ALA A 117 -9.73 6.59 -17.14
N LEU A 118 -9.43 6.49 -15.85
CA LEU A 118 -8.89 7.60 -15.07
C LEU A 118 -7.38 7.62 -15.16
N SER A 119 -6.82 8.76 -15.56
CA SER A 119 -5.38 8.99 -15.57
C SER A 119 -4.91 9.31 -14.15
N LEU A 120 -4.05 8.46 -13.60
CA LEU A 120 -3.47 8.57 -12.26
C LEU A 120 -2.03 9.07 -12.32
N VAL A 121 -1.54 9.61 -11.21
CA VAL A 121 -0.12 9.94 -11.00
C VAL A 121 0.59 8.66 -10.50
N PRO A 122 1.45 8.00 -11.30
CA PRO A 122 2.07 6.72 -10.95
C PRO A 122 2.90 6.78 -9.67
N GLU A 123 3.61 7.88 -9.45
CA GLU A 123 4.52 8.11 -8.32
C GLU A 123 3.76 8.28 -7.00
N ASN A 124 2.49 8.66 -7.07
CA ASN A 124 1.60 8.84 -5.92
C ASN A 124 0.57 7.70 -5.82
N THR A 125 0.83 6.58 -6.50
CA THR A 125 -0.01 5.37 -6.46
C THR A 125 0.70 4.25 -5.69
N PHE A 126 0.26 3.95 -4.48
CA PHE A 126 0.87 2.97 -3.59
C PHE A 126 -0.14 2.24 -2.71
N LEU A 127 0.26 1.08 -2.20
CA LEU A 127 -0.58 0.26 -1.33
C LEU A 127 -0.85 1.00 0.00
N TYR A 128 -2.11 1.14 0.37
CA TYR A 128 -2.55 1.83 1.58
C TYR A 128 -3.04 0.86 2.66
N SER A 129 -3.89 -0.10 2.28
CA SER A 129 -4.49 -1.02 3.25
C SER A 129 -4.73 -2.40 2.65
N VAL A 130 -4.54 -3.43 3.45
CA VAL A 130 -4.93 -4.81 3.16
C VAL A 130 -5.78 -5.31 4.32
N PHE A 131 -6.94 -5.91 4.04
CA PHE A 131 -7.77 -6.50 5.09
C PHE A 131 -8.68 -7.59 4.54
N ASP A 132 -8.96 -8.61 5.35
CA ASP A 132 -9.97 -9.61 5.05
C ASP A 132 -11.36 -9.14 5.53
N VAL A 133 -12.42 -9.65 4.89
CA VAL A 133 -13.80 -9.49 5.36
C VAL A 133 -14.28 -10.84 5.93
N ALA A 134 -15.06 -10.81 7.00
CA ALA A 134 -15.58 -12.02 7.63
C ALA A 134 -16.48 -12.84 6.67
N ASP A 135 -16.71 -14.12 7.00
CA ASP A 135 -17.73 -14.97 6.39
C ASP A 135 -17.68 -15.14 4.86
N ARG A 136 -16.52 -15.56 4.34
CA ARG A 136 -16.27 -15.92 2.92
C ARG A 136 -16.34 -14.77 1.91
N ASP A 137 -16.53 -13.54 2.37
CA ASP A 137 -16.43 -12.38 1.50
C ASP A 137 -14.98 -12.14 1.05
N PRO A 138 -14.79 -11.58 -0.16
CA PRO A 138 -13.47 -11.31 -0.67
C PRO A 138 -12.73 -10.26 0.17
N GLY A 139 -11.45 -10.50 0.44
CA GLY A 139 -10.56 -9.53 1.08
C GLY A 139 -10.29 -8.32 0.18
N TYR A 140 -9.74 -7.26 0.73
CA TYR A 140 -9.46 -6.01 0.02
C TYR A 140 -7.98 -5.69 -0.02
N LEU A 141 -7.52 -5.28 -1.21
CA LEU A 141 -6.21 -4.69 -1.45
C LEU A 141 -6.43 -3.25 -1.92
N ILE A 142 -6.24 -2.28 -1.02
CA ILE A 142 -6.54 -0.87 -1.26
C ILE A 142 -5.29 -0.11 -1.65
N TYR A 143 -5.28 0.44 -2.86
CA TYR A 143 -4.27 1.40 -3.31
C TYR A 143 -4.77 2.82 -3.09
N ARG A 144 -3.93 3.67 -2.55
CA ARG A 144 -4.11 5.11 -2.62
C ARG A 144 -3.56 5.58 -3.96
N ALA A 145 -4.29 6.45 -4.64
CA ALA A 145 -3.89 7.01 -5.93
C ALA A 145 -4.28 8.48 -6.01
N GLU A 146 -3.46 9.28 -6.66
CA GLU A 146 -3.80 10.67 -7.00
C GLU A 146 -4.24 10.75 -8.46
N LEU A 147 -5.34 11.47 -8.70
CA LEU A 147 -5.83 11.75 -10.04
C LEU A 147 -4.93 12.81 -10.70
N SER A 148 -4.45 12.51 -11.91
CA SER A 148 -3.70 13.48 -12.71
C SER A 148 -4.59 14.67 -13.11
N ARG A 149 -3.96 15.79 -13.51
CA ARG A 149 -4.69 16.95 -14.05
C ARG A 149 -5.60 16.57 -15.22
N ASP A 150 -5.12 15.75 -16.14
CA ASP A 150 -5.92 15.27 -17.28
C ASP A 150 -7.06 14.36 -16.81
N GLY A 151 -6.82 13.58 -15.74
CA GLY A 151 -7.83 12.75 -15.09
C GLY A 151 -8.97 13.55 -14.44
N THR A 152 -8.71 14.78 -13.96
CA THR A 152 -9.77 15.63 -13.37
C THR A 152 -10.80 16.11 -14.39
N GLN A 153 -10.48 16.06 -15.69
CA GLN A 153 -11.39 16.43 -16.79
C GLN A 153 -12.09 15.21 -17.40
N ALA A 154 -11.81 14.00 -16.91
CA ALA A 154 -12.45 12.79 -17.43
C ALA A 154 -13.94 12.76 -17.06
N THR A 155 -14.78 12.44 -18.04
CA THR A 155 -16.20 12.13 -17.79
C THR A 155 -16.27 10.88 -16.92
N LEU A 156 -16.98 10.99 -15.80
CA LEU A 156 -17.25 9.87 -14.90
C LEU A 156 -18.56 9.18 -15.29
N PRO A 157 -18.67 7.84 -15.10
CA PRO A 157 -19.96 7.18 -15.15
C PRO A 157 -20.91 7.75 -14.09
N ASP A 158 -22.21 7.70 -14.36
CA ASP A 158 -23.27 8.13 -13.42
C ASP A 158 -23.20 7.41 -12.07
N SER A 159 -22.60 6.22 -12.03
CA SER A 159 -22.39 5.44 -10.82
C SER A 159 -21.23 5.93 -9.95
N HIS A 160 -20.46 6.95 -10.38
CA HIS A 160 -19.29 7.44 -9.68
C HIS A 160 -19.44 8.90 -9.27
N ALA A 161 -19.03 9.23 -8.05
CA ALA A 161 -19.09 10.60 -7.55
C ALA A 161 -17.92 10.91 -6.61
N PHE A 162 -17.47 12.16 -6.65
CA PHE A 162 -16.47 12.69 -5.73
C PHE A 162 -17.12 13.23 -4.47
N PHE A 163 -16.64 12.77 -3.32
CA PHE A 163 -17.09 13.23 -2.00
C PHE A 163 -15.95 13.94 -1.28
N PRO A 164 -16.21 15.08 -0.61
CA PRO A 164 -15.23 15.68 0.31
C PRO A 164 -14.83 14.68 1.41
N VAL A 165 -13.55 14.62 1.74
CA VAL A 165 -13.01 13.67 2.74
C VAL A 165 -13.65 13.88 4.12
N ASP A 166 -14.02 15.13 4.44
CA ASP A 166 -14.68 15.56 5.67
C ASP A 166 -16.20 15.34 5.67
N ALA A 167 -16.79 15.00 4.52
CA ALA A 167 -18.23 14.81 4.35
C ALA A 167 -18.55 13.48 3.66
N LEU A 168 -17.81 12.42 4.02
CA LEU A 168 -18.06 11.08 3.48
C LEU A 168 -19.38 10.50 3.97
N PRO A 169 -20.14 9.79 3.10
CA PRO A 169 -21.42 9.19 3.46
C PRO A 169 -21.21 7.88 4.23
N TYR A 170 -20.61 7.95 5.43
CA TYR A 170 -20.17 6.78 6.21
C TYR A 170 -21.27 5.74 6.43
N ASP A 171 -22.52 6.19 6.64
CA ASP A 171 -23.66 5.30 6.90
C ASP A 171 -24.10 4.53 5.65
N GLN A 172 -23.71 4.99 4.47
CA GLN A 172 -23.98 4.34 3.18
C GLN A 172 -22.77 3.55 2.67
N ILE A 173 -21.65 3.51 3.42
CA ILE A 173 -20.51 2.65 3.05
C ILE A 173 -20.86 1.19 3.33
N ALA A 174 -20.71 0.36 2.30
CA ALA A 174 -21.26 -0.99 2.23
C ALA A 174 -20.79 -1.95 3.33
N THR A 175 -19.51 -1.88 3.72
CA THR A 175 -18.94 -2.78 4.74
C THR A 175 -18.39 -2.00 5.94
N HIS A 176 -18.35 -2.67 7.09
CA HIS A 176 -17.81 -2.11 8.32
C HIS A 176 -16.31 -1.79 8.19
N GLU A 177 -15.57 -2.71 7.57
CA GLU A 177 -14.13 -2.64 7.33
C GLU A 177 -13.79 -1.46 6.42
N LEU A 178 -14.54 -1.28 5.34
CA LEU A 178 -14.35 -0.17 4.42
C LEU A 178 -14.66 1.17 5.10
N ARG A 179 -15.70 1.22 5.94
CA ARG A 179 -16.05 2.40 6.74
C ARG A 179 -14.96 2.74 7.76
N ALA A 180 -14.42 1.73 8.45
CA ALA A 180 -13.33 1.89 9.41
C ALA A 180 -12.06 2.41 8.71
N MET A 181 -11.70 1.83 7.57
CA MET A 181 -10.57 2.28 6.75
C MET A 181 -10.74 3.73 6.27
N LEU A 182 -11.91 4.11 5.76
CA LEU A 182 -12.19 5.48 5.32
C LEU A 182 -12.13 6.50 6.47
N ARG A 183 -12.61 6.13 7.67
CA ARG A 183 -12.49 6.97 8.87
C ARG A 183 -11.03 7.15 9.28
N ARG A 184 -10.23 6.08 9.21
CA ARG A 184 -8.78 6.15 9.46
C ARG A 184 -8.10 7.08 8.47
N TYR A 185 -8.33 6.87 7.18
CA TYR A 185 -7.76 7.70 6.12
C TYR A 185 -8.11 9.19 6.30
N ALA A 186 -9.35 9.52 6.66
CA ALA A 186 -9.76 10.91 6.90
C ALA A 186 -8.98 11.56 8.06
N ARG A 187 -8.69 10.81 9.14
CA ARG A 187 -7.86 11.28 10.26
C ARG A 187 -6.39 11.44 9.84
N GLU A 188 -5.82 10.41 9.21
CA GLU A 188 -4.44 10.40 8.73
C GLU A 188 -4.12 11.54 7.75
N ARG A 189 -5.09 11.89 6.88
CA ARG A 189 -4.96 13.01 5.94
C ARG A 189 -4.84 14.36 6.63
N GLN A 190 -5.51 14.56 7.77
CA GLN A 190 -5.37 15.79 8.56
C GLN A 190 -3.95 15.91 9.13
N ASP A 191 -3.36 14.79 9.53
CA ASP A 191 -2.04 14.72 10.16
C ASP A 191 -0.88 14.60 9.15
N LYS A 192 -1.17 14.43 7.84
CA LYS A 192 -0.21 14.14 6.75
C LYS A 192 0.69 12.92 7.03
N ARG A 193 0.20 11.94 7.79
CA ARG A 193 0.92 10.71 8.12
C ARG A 193 0.15 9.53 7.57
N PHE A 194 0.77 8.73 6.71
CA PHE A 194 0.11 7.59 6.09
C PHE A 194 0.87 6.31 6.43
N GLY A 195 0.18 5.32 7.01
CA GLY A 195 0.74 3.99 7.25
C GLY A 195 0.13 2.96 6.30
N ILE A 196 0.92 1.96 5.91
CA ILE A 196 0.38 0.71 5.37
C ILE A 196 -0.26 -0.05 6.53
N TYR A 197 -1.54 -0.35 6.41
CA TYR A 197 -2.27 -1.16 7.38
C TYR A 197 -2.56 -2.53 6.83
N MET A 198 -2.32 -3.56 7.64
CA MET A 198 -2.68 -4.94 7.35
C MET A 198 -3.57 -5.46 8.48
N ASP A 199 -4.84 -5.76 8.21
CA ASP A 199 -5.69 -6.51 9.12
C ASP A 199 -5.76 -7.97 8.70
N SER A 200 -5.50 -8.86 9.65
CA SER A 200 -5.76 -10.30 9.53
C SER A 200 -6.55 -10.72 10.75
N GLY A 201 -7.29 -11.83 10.68
CA GLY A 201 -8.16 -12.30 11.78
C GLY A 201 -7.47 -12.54 13.13
N ASP A 202 -6.15 -12.43 13.22
CA ASP A 202 -5.31 -12.47 14.43
C ASP A 202 -4.88 -11.09 14.98
N GLY A 203 -5.32 -9.98 14.35
CA GLY A 203 -5.10 -8.60 14.80
C GLY A 203 -4.30 -7.74 13.83
N GLY A 204 -4.73 -6.49 13.66
CA GLY A 204 -4.15 -5.53 12.72
C GLY A 204 -2.73 -5.06 13.04
N ARG A 205 -1.92 -4.84 12.01
CA ARG A 205 -0.53 -4.37 12.04
C ARG A 205 -0.39 -3.10 11.19
N VAL A 206 0.44 -2.15 11.64
CA VAL A 206 0.70 -0.86 10.96
C VAL A 206 2.19 -0.75 10.64
N ALA A 207 2.53 -0.38 9.40
CA ALA A 207 3.87 0.05 9.00
C ALA A 207 3.80 1.50 8.51
N MET A 208 4.56 2.42 9.10
CA MET A 208 4.50 3.85 8.74
C MET A 208 5.27 4.12 7.43
N ILE A 209 4.65 4.85 6.49
CA ILE A 209 5.35 5.51 5.38
C ILE A 209 5.48 6.99 5.78
N ASP A 210 6.64 7.38 6.31
CA ASP A 210 6.85 8.78 6.68
C ASP A 210 7.04 9.65 5.41
N GLY A 211 6.24 10.71 5.28
CA GLY A 211 6.44 11.79 4.30
C GLY A 211 5.56 11.78 3.04
N GLN A 212 5.63 12.85 2.26
CA GLN A 212 5.12 12.88 0.89
C GLN A 212 6.05 12.04 -0.01
N SER A 213 5.49 11.29 -0.96
CA SER A 213 6.29 10.62 -2.01
C SER A 213 7.09 11.69 -2.76
N GLN A 214 8.41 11.74 -2.52
CA GLN A 214 9.31 12.64 -3.24
C GLN A 214 9.99 11.86 -4.36
N SER A 215 10.03 12.45 -5.55
CA SER A 215 10.87 11.92 -6.62
C SER A 215 12.33 11.94 -6.15
N TRP A 216 13.03 10.83 -6.36
CA TRP A 216 14.41 10.63 -5.89
C TRP A 216 15.37 11.74 -6.34
N THR A 217 15.11 12.36 -7.49
CA THR A 217 15.89 13.49 -8.02
C THR A 217 15.79 14.78 -7.19
N GLN A 218 14.72 14.98 -6.43
CA GLN A 218 14.50 16.21 -5.63
C GLN A 218 15.07 16.12 -4.21
N ALA A 219 15.20 14.91 -3.65
CA ALA A 219 15.79 14.69 -2.33
C ALA A 219 17.32 14.79 -2.33
N ALA A 220 17.97 14.62 -3.49
CA ALA A 220 19.44 14.68 -3.64
C ALA A 220 20.00 16.12 -3.77
N SER A 221 19.15 17.15 -3.70
CA SER A 221 19.53 18.56 -3.93
C SER A 221 19.49 19.44 -2.67
N GLN A 222 19.29 18.87 -1.48
CA GLN A 222 19.29 19.60 -0.20
C GLN A 222 20.36 19.06 0.74
#